data_AF-A0A3D3UTR7-F1
#
_entry.id   AF-A0A3D3UTR7-F1
#
_cell.length_a   1.000
_cell.length_b   1.000
_cell.length_c   1.000
_cell.angle_alpha   90.00
_cell.angle_beta   90.00
_cell.angle_gamma   90.00
#
_symmetry.space_group_name_H-M   'P 1'
#
loop_
_entity.id
_entity.type
_entity.pdbx_description
1 polymer ?
#
loop_
_entity_poly.entity_id
_entity_poly.type
_entity_poly.pdbx_seq_one_letter_code
_entity_poly.pdbx_strand_id
1 'polypeptide(L)'
;PYIWMGQLIKKGLLDAGRSRSKVLLDRHFQLKEPGQTLPLLDDSGQERDPNDAEISWIRFKDEDEDMLLQLDKEVRDMIETLTDDPDRYENILLARNEGRLESHYVRIFRATDH
;
A
#
# COMPACT_ATOMS: atom_id res chain seq x y z
N PRO A 1 -41.74 -23.81 -18.23
CA PRO A 1 -42.18 -23.47 -16.85
C PRO A 1 -41.03 -23.35 -15.82
N TYR A 2 -40.00 -24.21 -15.85
CA TYR A 2 -38.93 -24.25 -14.82
C TYR A 2 -37.70 -23.37 -15.08
N ILE A 3 -37.48 -22.95 -16.33
CA ILE A 3 -36.32 -22.14 -16.72
C ILE A 3 -36.32 -20.78 -16.00
N TRP A 4 -37.51 -20.17 -15.86
CA TRP A 4 -37.66 -18.86 -15.23
C TRP A 4 -37.39 -18.92 -13.73
N MET A 5 -37.79 -20.00 -13.05
CA MET A 5 -37.44 -20.21 -11.63
C MET A 5 -35.93 -20.38 -11.43
N GLY A 6 -35.25 -21.13 -12.31
CA GLY A 6 -33.79 -21.27 -12.24
C GLY A 6 -33.05 -19.94 -12.41
N GLN A 7 -33.54 -19.07 -13.30
CA GLN A 7 -33.00 -17.71 -13.45
C GLN A 7 -33.26 -16.84 -12.22
N LEU A 8 -34.44 -16.97 -11.60
CA LEU A 8 -34.82 -16.21 -10.41
C LEU A 8 -33.93 -16.58 -9.20
N ILE A 9 -33.68 -17.88 -8.99
CA ILE A 9 -32.80 -18.37 -7.92
C ILE A 9 -31.37 -17.87 -8.12
N LYS A 10 -30.84 -17.95 -9.35
CA LYS A 10 -29.51 -17.42 -9.67
C LYS A 10 -29.39 -15.93 -9.37
N LYS A 11 -30.41 -15.15 -9.73
CA LYS A 11 -30.45 -13.71 -9.42
C LYS A 11 -30.44 -13.47 -7.91
N GLY A 12 -31.27 -14.18 -7.15
CA GLY A 12 -31.32 -14.05 -5.70
C GLY A 12 -29.97 -14.35 -5.02
N LEU A 13 -29.25 -15.37 -5.49
CA LEU A 13 -27.91 -15.70 -4.99
C LEU A 13 -26.88 -14.59 -5.30
N LEU A 14 -26.91 -14.04 -6.51
CA LEU A 14 -26.01 -12.95 -6.91
C LEU A 14 -26.30 -11.66 -6.13
N ASP A 15 -27.57 -11.32 -5.93
CA ASP A 15 -27.98 -10.14 -5.17
C ASP A 15 -27.57 -10.26 -3.69
N ALA A 16 -27.70 -11.47 -3.10
CA ALA A 16 -27.24 -11.74 -1.74
C ALA A 16 -25.71 -11.62 -1.62
N GLY A 17 -24.96 -12.15 -2.59
CA GLY A 17 -23.51 -12.01 -2.65
C GLY A 17 -23.08 -10.55 -2.74
N ARG A 18 -23.69 -9.79 -3.66
CA ARG A 18 -23.42 -8.36 -3.86
C ARG A 18 -23.72 -7.54 -2.61
N SER A 19 -24.82 -7.83 -1.93
CA SER A 19 -25.19 -7.16 -0.67
C SER A 19 -24.14 -7.38 0.42
N ARG A 20 -23.68 -8.63 0.61
CA ARG A 20 -22.63 -8.97 1.59
C ARG A 20 -21.32 -8.26 1.26
N SER A 21 -20.87 -8.30 0.01
CA SER A 21 -19.64 -7.61 -0.41
C SER A 21 -19.73 -6.10 -0.22
N LYS A 22 -20.90 -5.50 -0.51
CA LYS A 22 -21.12 -4.07 -0.29
C LYS A 22 -21.02 -3.69 1.19
N VAL A 23 -21.64 -4.46 2.09
CA VAL A 23 -21.54 -4.22 3.54
C VAL A 23 -20.10 -4.33 4.04
N LEU A 24 -19.31 -5.26 3.50
CA LEU A 24 -17.89 -5.37 3.85
C LEU A 24 -17.09 -4.16 3.34
N LEU A 25 -17.32 -3.73 2.10
CA LEU A 25 -16.66 -2.56 1.52
C LEU A 25 -16.99 -1.27 2.28
N ASP A 26 -18.29 -1.04 2.57
CA ASP A 26 -18.79 0.13 3.30
C ASP A 26 -18.26 0.18 4.75
N ARG A 27 -17.89 -0.97 5.33
CA ARG A 27 -17.25 -1.05 6.65
C ARG A 27 -15.73 -0.86 6.60
N HIS A 28 -15.09 -1.25 5.50
CA HIS A 28 -13.64 -1.13 5.36
C HIS A 28 -13.22 0.32 5.03
N PHE A 29 -13.98 1.00 4.17
CA PHE A 29 -13.68 2.36 3.72
C PHE A 29 -14.66 3.37 4.32
N GLN A 30 -14.58 3.55 5.64
CA GLN A 30 -15.31 4.62 6.30
C GLN A 30 -14.47 5.91 6.29
N LEU A 31 -15.02 6.97 5.70
CA LEU A 31 -14.47 8.31 5.81
C LEU A 31 -14.63 8.73 7.28
N LYS A 32 -13.55 8.68 8.06
CA LYS A 32 -13.59 8.96 9.50
C LYS A 32 -13.98 10.42 9.73
N GLU A 33 -14.93 10.66 10.64
CA GLU A 33 -15.19 12.01 11.14
C GLU A 33 -13.98 12.53 11.93
N PRO A 34 -13.67 13.84 11.87
CA PRO A 34 -12.57 14.41 12.62
C PRO A 34 -12.78 14.19 14.12
N GLY A 35 -11.94 13.35 14.73
CA GLY A 35 -11.98 13.04 16.17
C GLY A 35 -12.06 11.56 16.55
N GLN A 36 -12.28 10.64 15.59
CA GLN A 36 -12.21 9.19 15.85
C GLN A 36 -10.87 8.60 15.41
N THR A 37 -9.85 8.69 16.27
CA THR A 37 -8.56 8.03 16.05
C THR A 37 -8.66 6.55 16.44
N LEU A 38 -9.33 5.75 15.61
CA LEU A 38 -9.12 4.29 15.68
C LEU A 38 -7.67 4.00 15.32
N PRO A 39 -6.97 3.13 16.06
CA PRO A 39 -5.60 2.76 15.76
C PRO A 39 -5.50 2.28 14.31
N LEU A 40 -4.52 2.81 13.59
CA LEU A 40 -4.23 2.34 12.24
C LEU A 40 -3.75 0.89 12.37
N LEU A 41 -4.24 0.00 11.52
CA LEU A 41 -3.78 -1.39 11.54
C LEU A 41 -2.65 -1.56 10.54
N ASP A 42 -1.68 -2.41 10.87
CA ASP A 42 -0.65 -2.86 9.95
C ASP A 42 -1.16 -3.96 9.01
N ASP A 43 -0.31 -4.42 8.10
CA ASP A 43 -0.60 -5.44 7.09
C ASP A 43 -0.98 -6.81 7.70
N SER A 44 -0.73 -7.00 9.00
CA SER A 44 -1.09 -8.18 9.77
C SER A 44 -2.38 -8.02 10.59
N GLY A 45 -2.99 -6.83 10.53
CA GLY A 45 -4.20 -6.48 11.28
C GLY A 45 -3.95 -6.13 12.74
N GLN A 46 -2.70 -5.86 13.14
CA GLN A 46 -2.33 -5.39 14.47
C GLN A 46 -2.29 -3.85 14.53
N GLU A 47 -2.35 -3.27 15.73
CA GLU A 47 -2.16 -1.83 15.89
C GLU A 47 -0.77 -1.42 15.39
N ARG A 48 -0.74 -0.51 14.43
CA ARG A 48 0.45 -0.03 13.75
C ARG A 48 1.25 0.88 14.67
N ASP A 49 2.55 0.65 14.76
CA ASP A 49 3.47 1.52 15.47
C ASP A 49 3.46 2.92 14.81
N PRO A 50 3.22 4.00 15.56
CA PRO A 50 3.31 5.36 15.04
C PRO A 50 4.67 5.72 14.44
N ASN A 51 5.73 5.01 14.82
CA ASN A 51 7.08 5.18 14.30
C ASN A 51 7.33 4.35 13.03
N ASP A 52 6.42 3.44 12.67
CA ASP A 52 6.49 2.64 11.45
C ASP A 52 5.72 3.34 10.31
N ALA A 53 6.47 4.12 9.53
CA ALA A 53 5.95 4.89 8.42
C ALA A 53 5.98 4.06 7.12
N GLU A 54 4.81 3.60 6.69
CA GLU A 54 4.54 2.98 5.37
C GLU A 54 5.10 3.79 4.19
N ILE A 55 5.20 5.12 4.33
CA ILE A 55 5.87 5.98 3.36
C ILE A 55 6.84 6.90 4.12
N SER A 56 8.12 6.81 3.76
CA SER A 56 9.18 7.67 4.30
C SER A 56 9.69 8.62 3.22
N TRP A 57 9.87 9.89 3.59
CA TRP A 57 10.43 10.92 2.70
C TRP A 57 11.85 11.24 3.16
N ILE A 58 12.83 10.98 2.28
CA ILE A 58 14.26 11.16 2.60
C ILE A 58 14.82 12.22 1.66
N ARG A 59 15.57 13.19 2.21
CA ARG A 59 16.23 14.24 1.44
C ARG A 59 17.71 13.90 1.24
N PHE A 60 18.22 14.05 0.03
CA PHE A 60 19.61 13.71 -0.32
C PHE A 60 20.66 14.79 -0.01
N LYS A 61 20.34 15.86 0.74
CA LYS A 61 21.23 17.04 0.86
C LYS A 61 21.91 17.26 2.21
N ASP A 62 21.52 16.58 3.30
CA ASP A 62 22.07 16.76 4.67
C ASP A 62 21.80 15.49 5.53
N GLU A 63 21.92 15.58 6.87
CA GLU A 63 21.80 14.59 7.99
C GLU A 63 20.94 13.31 7.79
N ASP A 64 20.08 13.27 6.79
CA ASP A 64 19.26 12.13 6.40
C ASP A 64 20.04 11.03 5.62
N GLU A 65 21.32 11.24 5.27
CA GLU A 65 22.19 10.17 4.74
C GLU A 65 22.29 8.98 5.73
N ASP A 66 22.28 9.26 7.03
CA ASP A 66 22.25 8.22 8.06
C ASP A 66 20.93 7.43 8.06
N MET A 67 19.83 8.01 7.58
CA MET A 67 18.57 7.29 7.39
C MET A 67 18.65 6.31 6.22
N LEU A 68 19.40 6.64 5.15
CA LEU A 68 19.66 5.70 4.06
C LEU A 68 20.40 4.46 4.55
N LEU A 69 21.30 4.62 5.54
CA LEU A 69 22.05 3.50 6.12
C LEU A 69 21.17 2.52 6.91
N GLN A 70 20.03 2.99 7.44
CA GLN A 70 19.04 2.19 8.17
C GLN A 70 18.08 1.42 7.26
N LEU A 71 18.05 1.76 5.96
CA LEU A 71 17.22 1.04 4.98
C LEU A 71 17.82 -0.33 4.67
N ASP A 72 16.93 -1.24 4.30
CA ASP A 72 17.31 -2.54 3.77
C ASP A 72 18.23 -2.39 2.56
N LYS A 73 19.16 -3.33 2.44
CA LYS A 73 20.15 -3.32 1.35
C LYS A 73 19.47 -3.25 -0.02
N GLU A 74 18.40 -4.00 -0.21
CA GLU A 74 17.67 -4.05 -1.48
C GLU A 74 17.07 -2.68 -1.85
N VAL A 75 16.55 -1.94 -0.86
CA VAL A 75 16.01 -0.60 -1.05
C VAL A 75 17.12 0.40 -1.37
N ARG A 76 18.29 0.31 -0.71
CA ARG A 76 19.46 1.13 -1.06
C ARG A 76 19.93 0.90 -2.48
N ASP A 77 20.07 -0.37 -2.89
CA ASP A 77 20.48 -0.73 -4.25
C ASP A 77 19.49 -0.16 -5.30
N MET A 78 18.18 -0.14 -4.98
CA MET A 78 17.16 0.52 -5.81
C MET A 78 17.36 2.04 -5.89
N ILE A 79 17.66 2.71 -4.77
CA ILE A 79 17.92 4.15 -4.72
C ILE A 79 19.17 4.50 -5.53
N GLU A 80 20.25 3.75 -5.39
CA GLU A 80 21.48 3.93 -6.17
C GLU A 80 21.21 3.79 -7.68
N THR A 81 20.52 2.70 -8.08
CA THR A 81 20.14 2.47 -9.48
C THR A 81 19.29 3.62 -10.05
N LEU A 82 18.36 4.14 -9.25
CA LEU A 82 17.52 5.26 -9.67
C LEU A 82 18.30 6.58 -9.71
N THR A 83 19.30 6.76 -8.85
CA THR A 83 20.13 7.97 -8.83
C THR A 83 21.04 8.03 -10.05
N ASP A 84 21.59 6.88 -10.47
CA ASP A 84 22.47 6.75 -11.63
C ASP A 84 21.76 6.90 -12.99
N ASP A 85 20.44 6.67 -13.04
CA ASP A 85 19.62 6.83 -14.25
C ASP A 85 18.76 8.11 -14.18
N PRO A 86 19.18 9.21 -14.82
CA PRO A 86 18.48 10.49 -14.75
C PRO A 86 17.09 10.47 -15.40
N ASP A 87 16.84 9.57 -16.34
CA ASP A 87 15.58 9.46 -17.07
C ASP A 87 14.56 8.56 -16.35
N ARG A 88 15.01 7.80 -15.34
CA ARG A 88 14.17 6.94 -14.52
C ARG A 88 13.91 7.57 -13.14
N TYR A 89 12.65 7.59 -12.74
CA TYR A 89 12.20 8.24 -11.50
C TYR A 89 11.68 7.28 -10.44
N GLU A 90 11.34 6.04 -10.81
CA GLU A 90 10.75 5.08 -9.88
C GLU A 90 11.15 3.64 -10.17
N ASN A 91 11.10 2.81 -9.11
CA ASN A 91 11.35 1.39 -9.16
C ASN A 91 10.48 0.67 -8.13
N ILE A 92 10.11 -0.57 -8.43
CA ILE A 92 9.35 -1.44 -7.54
C ILE A 92 10.04 -2.80 -7.47
N LEU A 93 10.19 -3.33 -6.25
CA LEU A 93 10.73 -4.64 -5.99
C LEU A 93 9.75 -5.45 -5.17
N LEU A 94 9.47 -6.67 -5.60
CA LEU A 94 8.72 -7.64 -4.82
C LEU A 94 9.71 -8.57 -4.12
N ALA A 95 9.80 -8.44 -2.81
CA ALA A 95 10.66 -9.26 -1.97
C ALA A 95 9.82 -10.27 -1.20
N ARG A 96 10.38 -11.45 -0.92
CA ARG A 96 9.72 -12.43 -0.06
C ARG A 96 10.48 -12.47 1.26
N ASN A 97 9.90 -11.87 2.29
CA ASN A 97 10.47 -11.79 3.62
C ASN A 97 9.63 -12.64 4.60
N GLU A 98 10.29 -13.51 5.38
CA GLU A 98 9.64 -14.40 6.36
C GLU A 98 8.35 -15.13 5.87
N GLY A 99 8.30 -15.48 4.58
CA GLY A 99 7.15 -16.16 3.97
C GLY A 99 6.00 -15.24 3.53
N ARG A 100 6.07 -13.94 3.83
CA ARG A 100 5.20 -12.88 3.31
C ARG A 100 5.79 -12.30 2.02
N LEU A 101 4.90 -11.81 1.15
CA LEU A 101 5.30 -11.07 -0.04
C LEU A 101 5.19 -9.59 0.28
N GLU A 102 6.32 -8.89 0.20
CA GLU A 102 6.45 -7.47 0.48
C GLU A 102 6.77 -6.72 -0.83
N SER A 103 6.33 -5.48 -0.91
CA SER A 103 6.54 -4.62 -2.07
C SER A 103 7.26 -3.36 -1.63
N HIS A 104 8.51 -3.21 -2.05
CA HIS A 104 9.26 -1.97 -1.89
C HIS A 104 9.04 -1.08 -3.11
N TYR A 105 8.55 0.13 -2.89
CA TYR A 105 8.38 1.15 -3.92
C TYR A 105 9.25 2.36 -3.59
N VAL A 106 10.08 2.78 -4.55
CA VAL A 106 10.96 3.94 -4.42
C VAL A 106 10.69 4.89 -5.57
N ARG A 107 10.59 6.19 -5.24
CA ARG A 107 10.48 7.27 -6.23
C ARG A 107 11.41 8.42 -5.87
N ILE A 108 12.24 8.84 -6.83
CA ILE A 108 13.12 9.99 -6.71
C ILE A 108 12.43 11.22 -7.31
N PHE A 109 12.36 12.28 -6.52
CA PHE A 109 11.93 13.60 -6.98
C PHE A 109 13.16 14.48 -7.15
N ARG A 110 13.45 14.85 -8.40
CA ARG A 110 14.55 15.76 -8.72
C ARG A 110 14.01 17.17 -8.78
N ALA A 111 14.46 18.03 -7.88
CA ALA A 111 14.20 19.46 -7.98
C ALA A 111 15.10 20.05 -9.08
N THR A 112 14.59 20.18 -10.30
CA THR A 112 15.21 21.02 -11.32
C THR A 112 14.76 22.45 -11.08
N ASP A 113 15.64 23.27 -10.50
CA ASP A 113 15.47 24.72 -10.48
C ASP A 113 15.48 25.22 -11.93
N HIS A 114 14.33 25.67 -12.42
CA HIS A 114 14.20 26.43 -13.67
C HIS A 114 14.01 27.91 -13.35
#